data_AF-A0A1T5JYD1-F1
#
_entry.id   AF-A0A1T5JYD1-F1
#
_cell.length_a   1.000
_cell.length_b   1.000
_cell.length_c   1.000
_cell.angle_alpha   90.00
_cell.angle_beta   90.00
_cell.angle_gamma   90.00
#
_symmetry.space_group_name_H-M   'P 1'
#
loop_
_entity.id
_entity.type
_entity.pdbx_description
1 polymer ?
#
loop_
_entity_poly.entity_id
_entity_poly.type
_entity_poly.pdbx_seq_one_letter_code
_entity_poly.pdbx_strand_id
1 'polypeptide(L)'
;MTDPSPAATLHIGAVASRTELSLRTLRHYDEVGLVRPSARSEGGFRLYTEDDVERLLLVRRMKPLGFTLEEMAELLEITDALEAGTLDGEGAGDARARLDGYRAAAEERRAGLARKLAMADEFIELLRSR
;
A
#
# COMPACT_ATOMS: atom_id res chain seq x y z
N MET A 1 -0.75 -0.53 38.16
CA MET A 1 -1.38 -0.04 36.92
C MET A 1 -0.59 -0.67 35.79
N THR A 2 -1.05 -1.82 35.33
CA THR A 2 -0.32 -2.70 34.40
C THR A 2 -0.44 -2.10 33.02
N ASP A 3 0.64 -1.47 32.55
CA ASP A 3 0.75 -0.98 31.18
C ASP A 3 0.86 -2.21 30.27
N PRO A 4 -0.11 -2.50 29.38
CA PRO A 4 0.07 -3.55 28.40
C PRO A 4 1.21 -3.10 27.50
N SER A 5 2.34 -3.84 27.52
CA SER A 5 3.48 -3.59 26.64
C SER A 5 2.98 -3.34 25.22
N PRO A 6 3.10 -2.12 24.67
CA PRO A 6 2.52 -1.84 23.38
C PRO A 6 3.27 -2.68 22.35
N ALA A 7 2.55 -3.30 21.43
CA ALA A 7 3.13 -3.71 20.15
C ALA A 7 3.99 -2.54 19.65
N ALA A 8 5.23 -2.80 19.24
CA ALA A 8 6.21 -1.74 18.97
C ALA A 8 5.65 -0.70 17.98
N THR A 9 5.25 0.48 18.48
CA THR A 9 4.71 1.55 17.65
C THR A 9 5.80 2.48 17.15
N LEU A 10 5.66 2.97 15.93
CA LEU A 10 6.60 3.87 15.26
C LEU A 10 6.00 5.26 15.07
N HIS A 11 6.82 6.27 15.30
CA HIS A 11 6.48 7.64 14.89
C HIS A 11 6.50 7.79 13.38
N ILE A 12 5.68 8.72 12.86
CA ILE A 12 5.56 9.03 11.43
C ILE A 12 6.90 9.26 10.72
N GLY A 13 7.91 9.80 11.40
CA GLY A 13 9.27 9.98 10.85
C GLY A 13 9.96 8.66 10.54
N ALA A 14 9.92 7.70 11.48
CA ALA A 14 10.48 6.37 11.26
C ALA A 14 9.71 5.62 10.16
N VAL A 15 8.38 5.78 10.12
CA VAL A 15 7.53 5.21 9.06
C VAL A 15 7.88 5.79 7.70
N ALA A 16 8.10 7.10 7.60
CA ALA A 16 8.51 7.75 6.36
C ALA A 16 9.85 7.20 5.84
N SER A 17 10.82 6.99 6.73
CA SER A 17 12.09 6.36 6.36
C SER A 17 11.93 4.92 5.91
N ARG A 18 11.14 4.11 6.61
CA ARG A 18 10.92 2.69 6.29
C ARG A 18 10.12 2.47 5.02
N THR A 19 9.12 3.31 4.79
CA THR A 19 8.22 3.20 3.63
C THR A 19 8.68 4.03 2.45
N GLU A 20 9.70 4.88 2.61
CA GLU A 20 10.12 5.94 1.66
C GLU A 20 8.95 6.81 1.15
N LEU A 21 7.84 6.85 1.91
CA LEU A 21 6.75 7.78 1.66
C LEU A 21 7.07 9.10 2.34
N SER A 22 6.78 10.20 1.65
CA SER A 22 6.92 11.52 2.28
C SER A 22 5.97 11.66 3.47
N LEU A 23 6.36 12.45 4.48
CA LEU A 23 5.48 12.81 5.60
C LEU A 23 4.13 13.39 5.10
N ARG A 24 4.16 14.16 4.00
CA ARG A 24 2.97 14.70 3.35
C ARG A 24 2.04 13.58 2.86
N THR A 25 2.60 12.55 2.23
CA THR A 25 1.85 11.39 1.75
C THR A 25 1.23 10.60 2.90
N LEU A 26 2.00 10.35 3.97
CA LEU A 26 1.50 9.65 5.15
C LEU A 26 0.35 10.41 5.82
N ARG A 27 0.47 11.74 5.94
CA ARG A 27 -0.62 12.59 6.46
C ARG A 27 -1.84 12.57 5.55
N HIS A 28 -1.63 12.68 4.24
CA HIS A 28 -2.72 12.60 3.27
C HIS A 28 -3.48 11.28 3.36
N TYR A 29 -2.78 10.15 3.53
CA TYR A 29 -3.41 8.84 3.70
C TYR A 29 -4.20 8.68 4.99
N ASP A 30 -3.74 9.29 6.09
CA ASP A 30 -4.54 9.39 7.31
C ASP A 30 -5.79 10.26 7.09
N GLU A 31 -5.63 11.44 6.47
CA GLU A 31 -6.69 12.41 6.22
C GLU A 31 -7.81 11.85 5.34
N VAL A 32 -7.47 11.15 4.25
CA VAL A 32 -8.46 10.50 3.37
C VAL A 32 -8.94 9.15 3.91
N GLY A 33 -8.38 8.68 5.03
CA GLY A 33 -8.76 7.44 5.70
C GLY A 33 -8.25 6.16 5.03
N LEU A 34 -7.33 6.23 4.08
CA LEU A 34 -6.78 5.06 3.39
C LEU A 34 -5.96 4.18 4.34
N VAL A 35 -5.03 4.80 5.09
CA VAL A 35 -4.31 4.13 6.18
C VAL A 35 -4.20 5.09 7.36
N ARG A 36 -4.89 4.75 8.45
CA ARG A 36 -4.91 5.54 9.68
C ARG A 36 -3.88 4.98 10.67
N PRO A 37 -3.21 5.85 11.45
CA PRO A 37 -2.34 5.39 12.52
C PRO A 37 -3.16 4.65 13.58
N SER A 38 -2.67 3.51 14.03
CA SER A 38 -3.30 2.71 15.10
C SER A 38 -3.40 3.44 16.43
N ALA A 39 -2.52 4.41 16.69
CA ALA A 39 -2.54 5.17 17.94
C ALA A 39 -2.05 6.61 17.77
N ARG A 40 -2.23 7.40 18.84
CA ARG A 40 -1.58 8.69 19.02
C ARG A 40 -0.90 8.72 20.39
N SER A 41 0.29 9.30 20.46
CA SER A 41 0.99 9.55 21.72
C SER A 41 0.23 10.57 22.57
N GLU A 42 0.54 10.70 23.86
CA GLU A 42 0.01 11.77 24.73
C GLU A 42 0.20 13.17 24.14
N GLY A 43 1.33 13.44 23.47
CA GLY A 43 1.58 14.72 22.77
C GLY A 43 0.86 14.89 21.42
N GLY A 44 -0.04 13.98 21.04
CA GLY A 44 -0.82 14.04 19.80
C GLY A 44 -0.11 13.54 18.53
N PHE A 45 1.13 13.03 18.63
CA PHE A 45 1.86 12.48 17.48
C PHE A 45 1.27 11.15 17.01
N ARG A 46 1.30 10.91 15.68
CA ARG A 46 0.85 9.67 15.06
C ARG A 46 1.79 8.51 15.38
N LEU A 47 1.22 7.41 15.80
CA LEU A 47 1.90 6.16 16.12
C LEU A 47 1.33 5.05 15.24
N TYR A 48 2.22 4.35 14.55
CA TYR A 48 1.88 3.30 13.59
C TYR A 48 2.38 1.95 14.11
N THR A 49 1.56 0.91 14.02
CA THR A 49 1.98 -0.48 14.26
C THR A 49 2.77 -1.01 13.07
N GLU A 50 3.28 -2.23 13.19
CA GLU A 50 3.88 -2.94 12.06
C GLU A 50 2.84 -3.19 10.95
N ASP A 51 1.63 -3.62 11.32
CA ASP A 51 0.51 -3.83 10.39
C ASP A 51 0.19 -2.56 9.59
N ASP A 52 0.17 -1.38 10.25
CA ASP A 52 -0.02 -0.11 9.54
C ASP A 52 1.09 0.14 8.50
N VAL A 53 2.33 -0.22 8.83
CA VAL A 53 3.49 -0.09 7.93
C VAL A 53 3.35 -1.03 6.74
N GLU A 54 2.91 -2.27 6.95
CA GLU A 54 2.67 -3.25 5.89
C GLU A 54 1.58 -2.76 4.92
N ARG A 55 0.49 -2.22 5.45
CA ARG A 55 -0.58 -1.57 4.66
C ARG A 55 -0.04 -0.42 3.82
N LEU A 56 0.77 0.46 4.42
CA LEU A 56 1.42 1.57 3.70
C LEU A 56 2.35 1.08 2.59
N LEU A 57 3.10 0.00 2.82
CA LEU A 57 3.97 -0.60 1.82
C LEU A 57 3.17 -1.23 0.66
N LEU A 58 2.03 -1.86 0.94
CA LEU A 58 1.13 -2.37 -0.10
C LEU A 58 0.61 -1.23 -0.99
N VAL A 59 0.03 -0.19 -0.39
CA VAL A 59 -0.44 1.00 -1.11
C VAL A 59 0.69 1.65 -1.93
N ARG A 60 1.90 1.73 -1.37
CA ARG A 60 3.08 2.24 -2.09
C ARG A 60 3.36 1.46 -3.38
N ARG A 61 3.29 0.12 -3.33
CA ARG A 61 3.57 -0.75 -4.49
C ARG A 61 2.52 -0.63 -5.60
N MET A 62 1.32 -0.20 -5.26
CA MET A 62 0.25 0.02 -6.24
C MET A 62 0.43 1.31 -7.05
N LYS A 63 1.11 2.34 -6.51
CA LYS A 63 1.26 3.64 -7.18
C LYS A 63 1.90 3.58 -8.57
N PRO A 64 3.05 2.89 -8.78
CA PRO A 64 3.69 2.89 -10.09
C PRO A 64 2.82 2.25 -11.17
N LEU A 65 1.93 1.34 -10.78
CA LEU A 65 0.99 0.67 -11.67
C LEU A 65 -0.23 1.54 -11.99
N GLY A 66 -0.41 2.69 -11.33
CA GLY A 66 -1.48 3.63 -11.64
C GLY A 66 -2.83 3.27 -11.02
N PHE A 67 -2.85 2.48 -9.93
CA PHE A 67 -4.09 2.25 -9.19
C PHE A 67 -4.63 3.54 -8.54
N THR A 68 -5.95 3.67 -8.45
CA THR A 68 -6.61 4.79 -7.77
C THR A 68 -6.64 4.59 -6.25
N LEU A 69 -7.01 5.62 -5.49
CA LEU A 69 -7.13 5.51 -4.03
C LEU A 69 -8.26 4.54 -3.63
N GLU A 70 -9.34 4.51 -4.41
CA GLU A 70 -10.47 3.61 -4.21
C GLU A 70 -10.04 2.16 -4.42
N GLU A 71 -9.31 1.89 -5.51
CA GLU A 71 -8.74 0.56 -5.78
C GLU A 71 -7.74 0.12 -4.69
N MET A 72 -6.94 1.07 -4.17
CA MET A 72 -6.03 0.80 -3.06
C MET A 72 -6.79 0.45 -1.78
N ALA A 73 -7.87 1.17 -1.47
CA ALA A 73 -8.71 0.89 -0.30
C ALA A 73 -9.38 -0.49 -0.42
N GLU A 74 -9.92 -0.82 -1.60
CA GLU A 74 -10.57 -2.10 -1.84
C GLU A 74 -9.59 -3.28 -1.66
N LEU A 75 -8.36 -3.16 -2.18
CA LEU A 75 -7.36 -4.22 -2.00
C LEU A 75 -6.95 -4.38 -0.54
N LEU A 76 -6.85 -3.29 0.22
CA LEU A 76 -6.60 -3.34 1.66
C LEU A 76 -7.73 -4.08 2.39
N GLU A 77 -8.99 -3.78 2.07
CA GLU A 77 -10.14 -4.49 2.67
C GLU A 77 -10.15 -5.98 2.35
N ILE A 78 -9.84 -6.36 1.10
CA ILE A 78 -9.77 -7.76 0.67
C ILE A 78 -8.67 -8.51 1.44
N THR A 79 -7.49 -7.90 1.56
CA THR A 79 -6.35 -8.51 2.26
C THR A 79 -6.63 -8.65 3.76
N ASP A 80 -7.16 -7.61 4.40
CA ASP A 80 -7.56 -7.66 5.82
C ASP A 80 -8.59 -8.77 6.09
N ALA A 81 -9.61 -8.89 5.24
CA ALA A 81 -10.67 -9.87 5.43
C ALA A 81 -10.17 -11.31 5.27
N LEU A 82 -9.21 -11.53 4.36
CA LEU A 82 -8.57 -12.83 4.16
C LEU A 82 -7.63 -13.19 5.31
N GLU A 83 -6.86 -12.21 5.82
CA GLU A 83 -5.94 -12.40 6.95
C GLU A 83 -6.66 -12.64 8.27
N ALA A 84 -7.77 -11.93 8.51
CA ALA A 84 -8.59 -12.13 9.71
C ALA A 84 -9.21 -13.53 9.76
N GLY A 85 -9.41 -14.18 8.60
CA GLY A 85 -9.96 -15.54 8.52
C GLY A 85 -11.39 -15.66 9.06
N THR A 86 -12.10 -14.54 9.20
CA THR A 86 -13.46 -14.49 9.77
C THR A 86 -14.56 -14.72 8.73
N LEU A 87 -14.21 -14.79 7.45
CA LEU A 87 -15.14 -15.03 6.35
C LEU A 87 -15.61 -16.49 6.35
N ASP A 88 -16.86 -16.71 5.99
CA ASP A 88 -17.35 -18.04 5.65
C ASP A 88 -16.78 -18.53 4.31
N GLY A 89 -17.11 -19.77 3.94
CA GLY A 89 -16.55 -20.39 2.73
C GLY A 89 -16.89 -19.63 1.44
N GLU A 90 -18.08 -19.04 1.36
CA GLU A 90 -18.54 -18.25 0.22
C GLU A 90 -17.83 -16.89 0.16
N GLY A 91 -17.85 -16.14 1.27
CA GLY A 91 -17.17 -14.85 1.36
C GLY A 91 -15.66 -14.94 1.15
N ALA A 92 -15.02 -16.00 1.66
CA ALA A 92 -13.60 -16.26 1.41
C ALA A 92 -13.32 -16.65 -0.05
N GLY A 93 -14.29 -17.25 -0.74
CA GLY A 93 -14.23 -17.50 -2.19
C GLY A 93 -14.29 -16.19 -2.98
N ASP A 94 -15.26 -15.33 -2.66
CA ASP A 94 -15.45 -14.03 -3.31
C ASP A 94 -14.25 -13.09 -3.11
N ALA A 95 -13.71 -13.03 -1.89
CA ALA A 95 -12.52 -12.22 -1.60
C ALA A 95 -11.30 -12.69 -2.40
N ARG A 96 -11.11 -14.01 -2.56
CA ARG A 96 -10.03 -14.56 -3.42
C ARG A 96 -10.25 -14.24 -4.88
N ALA A 97 -11.49 -14.35 -5.39
CA ALA A 97 -11.81 -14.00 -6.77
C ALA A 97 -11.54 -12.52 -7.06
N ARG A 98 -11.89 -11.61 -6.13
CA ARG A 98 -11.57 -10.18 -6.25
C ARG A 98 -10.05 -9.94 -6.21
N LEU A 99 -9.33 -10.63 -5.32
CA LEU A 99 -7.87 -10.57 -5.26
C LEU A 99 -7.21 -11.02 -6.58
N ASP A 100 -7.73 -12.09 -7.20
CA ASP A 100 -7.27 -12.56 -8.50
C ASP A 100 -7.51 -11.51 -9.61
N GLY A 101 -8.63 -10.78 -9.54
CA GLY A 101 -8.88 -9.63 -10.42
C GLY A 101 -7.81 -8.53 -10.28
N TYR A 102 -7.45 -8.18 -9.05
CA TYR A 102 -6.37 -7.23 -8.77
C TYR A 102 -5.00 -7.72 -9.27
N ARG A 103 -4.74 -9.02 -9.13
CA ARG A 103 -3.52 -9.65 -9.67
C ARG A 103 -3.46 -9.52 -11.19
N ALA A 104 -4.53 -9.85 -11.89
CA ALA A 104 -4.60 -9.72 -13.35
C ALA A 104 -4.44 -8.26 -13.80
N ALA A 105 -5.11 -7.32 -13.14
CA ALA A 105 -4.97 -5.89 -13.43
C ALA A 105 -3.54 -5.39 -13.22
N ALA A 106 -2.85 -5.85 -12.16
CA ALA A 106 -1.46 -5.51 -11.91
C ALA A 106 -0.52 -6.04 -13.01
N GLU A 107 -0.74 -7.27 -13.48
CA GLU A 107 0.01 -7.88 -14.58
C GLU A 107 -0.18 -7.11 -15.89
N GLU A 108 -1.40 -6.72 -16.22
CA GLU A 108 -1.71 -5.91 -17.41
C GLU A 108 -1.04 -4.53 -17.37
N ARG A 109 -1.20 -3.81 -16.25
CA ARG A 109 -0.60 -2.47 -16.06
C ARG A 109 0.93 -2.54 -16.10
N ARG A 110 1.53 -3.57 -15.50
CA ARG A 110 2.98 -3.85 -15.60
C ARG A 110 3.40 -4.07 -17.05
N ALA A 111 2.67 -4.87 -17.83
CA ALA A 111 2.98 -5.09 -19.23
C ALA A 111 2.95 -3.77 -20.04
N GLY A 112 2.01 -2.87 -19.72
CA GLY A 112 1.97 -1.51 -20.26
C GLY A 112 3.22 -0.69 -19.93
N LEU A 113 3.68 -0.72 -18.68
CA LEU A 113 4.92 -0.03 -18.27
C LEU A 113 6.16 -0.61 -18.96
N ALA A 114 6.24 -1.93 -19.08
CA ALA A 114 7.36 -2.60 -19.74
C ALA A 114 7.48 -2.18 -21.23
N ARG A 115 6.34 -2.04 -21.93
CA ARG A 115 6.33 -1.50 -23.29
C ARG A 115 6.85 -0.06 -23.36
N LYS A 116 6.42 0.80 -22.42
CA LYS A 116 6.91 2.19 -22.36
C LYS A 116 8.41 2.26 -22.07
N LEU A 117 8.91 1.39 -21.20
CA LEU A 117 10.34 1.28 -20.92
C LEU A 117 11.13 0.89 -22.18
N ALA A 118 10.69 -0.14 -22.90
CA ALA A 118 11.32 -0.56 -24.15
C ALA A 118 11.38 0.57 -25.19
N MET A 119 10.28 1.31 -25.37
CA MET A 119 10.25 2.48 -26.27
C MET A 119 11.22 3.59 -25.83
N ALA A 120 11.36 3.83 -24.53
CA ALA A 120 12.29 4.81 -24.00
C ALA A 120 13.75 4.39 -24.24
N ASP A 121 14.06 3.11 -24.06
CA ASP A 121 15.38 2.55 -24.31
C ASP A 121 15.75 2.66 -25.80
N GLU A 122 14.83 2.32 -26.72
CA GLU A 122 15.01 2.50 -28.16
C GLU A 122 15.31 3.97 -28.53
N PHE A 123 14.59 4.91 -27.93
CA PHE A 123 14.81 6.34 -28.18
C PHE A 123 16.19 6.81 -27.68
N ILE A 124 16.65 6.33 -26.52
CA ILE A 124 17.97 6.64 -25.99
C ILE A 124 19.06 6.11 -26.93
N GLU A 125 18.94 4.88 -27.41
CA GLU A 125 19.93 4.31 -28.35
C GLU A 125 19.98 5.06 -29.68
N LEU A 126 18.82 5.47 -30.22
CA LEU A 126 18.75 6.31 -31.42
C LEU A 126 19.52 7.63 -31.25
N LEU A 127 19.48 8.23 -30.07
CA LEU A 127 20.22 9.47 -29.79
C LEU A 127 21.73 9.22 -29.63
N ARG A 128 22.14 8.06 -29.09
CA ARG A 128 23.56 7.68 -28.94
C ARG A 128 24.24 7.34 -30.26
N SER A 129 23.47 6.88 -31.25
CA SER A 129 24.00 6.54 -32.57
C SER A 129 24.18 7.73 -33.52
N ARG A 130 23.95 8.96 -33.05
CA ARG A 130 24.21 10.21 -33.79
C ARG A 130 25.44 10.92 -33.26
#